data_AF-A0A1M5QK75-F1
#
_entry.id   AF-A0A1M5QK75-F1
#
_cell.length_a   1.000
_cell.length_b   1.000
_cell.length_c   1.000
_cell.angle_alpha   90.00
_cell.angle_beta   90.00
_cell.angle_gamma   90.00
#
_symmetry.space_group_name_H-M   'P 1'
#
loop_
_entity.id
_entity.type
_entity.pdbx_description
1 polymer ?
#
loop_
_entity_poly.entity_id
_entity_poly.type
_entity_poly.pdbx_seq_one_letter_code
_entity_poly.pdbx_strand_id
1 'polypeptide(L)'
;MKREFKFYGWDKADVAPVNKEYELIADPKELYVLLTEVWCKETCAPRMRDNWTKENMTYGQCSITAFLAQDIFGGKVYGVPRPDGNFHCYNVVDDCVFDLTSEQFGDEVLSYEGNPEQSRDEHFAKAEKFERYQYLKAELDKKLLKLKQLKLIDGAARGNIDAAAGLAQGYFDGSFGEKNLAKAKKWASYAAKHGSAAAQELLSKI
;
A
#
# COMPACT_ATOMS: atom_id res chain seq x y z
N MET A 1 21.10 -1.23 -9.05
CA MET A 1 21.35 -1.10 -7.60
C MET A 1 20.50 -2.16 -6.91
N LYS A 2 21.07 -3.11 -6.16
CA LYS A 2 20.25 -3.99 -5.32
C LYS A 2 19.60 -3.11 -4.25
N ARG A 3 18.27 -3.11 -4.17
CA ARG A 3 17.55 -2.41 -3.11
C ARG A 3 17.73 -3.23 -1.84
N GLU A 4 18.30 -2.62 -0.81
CA GLU A 4 18.46 -3.25 0.50
C GLU A 4 17.14 -3.05 1.27
N PHE A 5 16.51 -4.16 1.66
CA PHE A 5 15.32 -4.17 2.50
C PHE A 5 15.76 -4.39 3.95
N LYS A 6 15.17 -3.63 4.87
CA LYS A 6 15.58 -3.61 6.28
C LYS A 6 14.54 -4.20 7.24
N PHE A 7 13.61 -4.95 6.67
CA PHE A 7 12.50 -5.53 7.39
C PHE A 7 12.70 -7.04 7.51
N TYR A 8 12.31 -7.66 8.62
CA TYR A 8 12.56 -9.08 8.86
C TYR A 8 11.81 -9.95 7.85
N GLY A 9 12.47 -11.01 7.38
CA GLY A 9 11.90 -11.96 6.41
C GLY A 9 11.87 -11.46 4.97
N TRP A 10 12.48 -10.32 4.66
CA TRP A 10 12.45 -9.72 3.31
C TRP A 10 12.96 -10.63 2.20
N ASP A 11 13.92 -11.51 2.49
CA ASP A 11 14.54 -12.44 1.56
C ASP A 11 13.60 -13.58 1.14
N LYS A 12 12.61 -13.89 1.99
CA LYS A 12 11.59 -14.92 1.77
C LYS A 12 10.19 -14.34 1.54
N ALA A 13 10.03 -13.03 1.68
CA ALA A 13 8.77 -12.33 1.50
C ALA A 13 8.35 -12.29 0.02
N ASP A 14 7.75 -13.38 -0.43
CA ASP A 14 7.22 -13.58 -1.79
C ASP A 14 5.77 -14.06 -1.71
N VAL A 15 4.87 -13.11 -1.46
CA VAL A 15 3.44 -13.35 -1.23
C VAL A 15 2.64 -12.40 -2.11
N ALA A 16 1.80 -12.94 -2.99
CA ALA A 16 0.95 -12.14 -3.86
C ALA A 16 -0.30 -11.62 -3.13
N PRO A 17 -0.87 -10.47 -3.53
CA PRO A 17 -2.14 -10.01 -2.98
C PRO A 17 -3.28 -11.00 -3.19
N VAL A 18 -4.19 -11.08 -2.21
CA VAL A 18 -5.36 -11.99 -2.27
C VAL A 18 -6.49 -11.45 -3.14
N ASN A 19 -6.43 -10.19 -3.56
CA ASN A 19 -7.46 -9.55 -4.37
C ASN A 19 -6.86 -8.59 -5.41
N LYS A 20 -7.69 -8.18 -6.37
CA LYS A 20 -7.28 -7.28 -7.48
C LYS A 20 -7.19 -5.80 -7.09
N GLU A 21 -7.69 -5.40 -5.92
CA GLU A 21 -7.62 -3.99 -5.45
C GLU A 21 -6.16 -3.55 -5.32
N TYR A 22 -5.30 -4.48 -4.91
CA TYR A 22 -3.88 -4.25 -4.67
C TYR A 22 -2.96 -4.87 -5.74
N GLU A 23 -3.45 -5.14 -6.96
CA GLU A 23 -2.69 -5.79 -8.04
C GLU A 23 -1.40 -5.06 -8.47
N LEU A 24 -1.26 -3.78 -8.08
CA LEU A 24 -0.06 -2.98 -8.32
C LEU A 24 1.05 -3.24 -7.31
N ILE A 25 0.78 -4.02 -6.26
CA ILE A 25 1.73 -4.46 -5.24
C ILE A 25 2.03 -5.93 -5.52
N ALA A 26 3.21 -6.25 -6.05
CA ALA A 26 3.55 -7.63 -6.39
C ALA A 26 3.77 -8.50 -5.14
N ASP A 27 4.44 -7.95 -4.13
CA ASP A 27 4.88 -8.67 -2.93
C ASP A 27 5.07 -7.73 -1.72
N PRO A 28 5.37 -8.26 -0.51
CA PRO A 28 5.59 -7.41 0.67
C PRO A 28 6.79 -6.45 0.54
N LYS A 29 7.76 -6.74 -0.33
CA LYS A 29 8.91 -5.86 -0.58
C LYS A 29 8.45 -4.61 -1.35
N GLU A 30 7.55 -4.76 -2.31
CA GLU A 30 6.92 -3.62 -2.99
C GLU A 30 6.04 -2.81 -2.04
N LEU A 31 5.26 -3.48 -1.18
CA LEU A 31 4.48 -2.78 -0.15
C LEU A 31 5.39 -1.96 0.77
N TYR A 32 6.50 -2.53 1.23
CA TYR A 32 7.49 -1.83 2.05
C TYR A 32 7.94 -0.51 1.39
N VAL A 33 8.31 -0.56 0.11
CA VAL A 33 8.74 0.63 -0.63
C VAL A 33 7.65 1.70 -0.66
N LEU A 34 6.42 1.32 -0.95
CA LEU A 34 5.29 2.26 -0.97
C LEU A 34 5.06 2.88 0.42
N LEU A 35 5.16 2.05 1.47
CA LEU A 35 4.98 2.50 2.85
C LEU A 35 6.09 3.45 3.30
N THR A 36 7.32 3.35 2.79
CA THR A 36 8.37 4.36 3.09
C THR A 36 8.02 5.77 2.59
N GLU A 37 7.09 5.91 1.65
CA GLU A 37 6.57 7.20 1.18
C GLU A 37 5.32 7.68 1.93
N VAL A 38 4.75 6.83 2.80
CA VAL A 38 3.47 7.04 3.46
C VAL A 38 3.58 7.09 4.98
N TRP A 39 4.48 6.31 5.58
CA TRP A 39 4.75 6.39 7.01
C TRP A 39 5.23 7.80 7.38
N CYS A 40 4.52 8.38 8.34
CA CYS A 40 4.73 9.73 8.84
C CYS A 40 4.36 9.82 10.33
N LYS A 41 4.56 11.00 10.91
CA LYS A 41 4.23 11.26 12.32
C LYS A 41 2.74 11.05 12.63
N GLU A 42 1.83 11.31 11.68
CA GLU A 42 0.39 11.14 11.82
C GLU A 42 0.00 9.65 11.91
N THR A 43 0.65 8.80 11.10
CA THR A 43 0.50 7.34 11.16
C THR A 43 1.19 6.72 12.38
N CYS A 44 2.12 7.40 13.06
CA CYS A 44 2.77 6.90 14.26
C CYS A 44 1.82 6.96 15.48
N ALA A 45 1.88 5.94 16.35
CA ALA A 45 1.10 5.90 17.58
C ALA A 45 1.32 7.17 18.42
N PRO A 46 0.28 7.87 18.91
CA PRO A 46 0.40 9.17 19.57
C PRO A 46 1.43 9.22 20.69
N ARG A 47 1.47 8.18 21.53
CA ARG A 47 2.43 8.04 22.64
C ARG A 47 3.90 7.94 22.20
N MET A 48 4.15 7.68 20.91
CA MET A 48 5.46 7.43 20.32
C MET A 48 5.90 8.55 19.35
N ARG A 49 4.99 9.47 19.00
CA ARG A 49 5.20 10.50 17.97
C ARG A 49 6.37 11.44 18.24
N ASP A 50 6.68 11.71 19.50
CA ASP A 50 7.78 12.60 19.86
C ASP A 50 9.16 12.00 19.58
N ASN A 51 9.23 10.67 19.52
CA ASN A 51 10.45 9.93 19.21
C ASN A 51 10.47 9.40 17.76
N TRP A 52 9.42 9.68 16.98
CA TRP A 52 9.39 9.32 15.56
C TRP A 52 10.31 10.24 14.76
N THR A 53 11.13 9.65 13.89
CA THR A 53 12.02 10.38 12.98
C THR A 53 11.90 9.82 11.56
N LYS A 54 12.40 10.57 10.58
CA LYS A 54 12.42 10.09 9.19
C LYS A 54 13.40 8.92 9.01
N GLU A 55 14.47 8.92 9.80
CA GLU A 55 15.49 7.85 9.83
C GLU A 55 14.94 6.57 10.47
N ASN A 56 13.99 6.69 11.40
CA ASN A 56 13.27 5.58 12.03
C ASN A 56 11.76 5.66 11.75
N MET A 57 11.39 5.66 10.46
CA MET A 57 10.01 5.89 10.03
C MET A 57 9.02 4.78 10.43
N THR A 58 9.51 3.58 10.70
CA THR A 58 8.73 2.40 11.11
C THR A 58 8.33 2.44 12.60
N TYR A 59 8.90 3.35 13.38
CA TYR A 59 8.64 3.48 14.81
C TYR A 59 7.17 3.77 15.12
N GLY A 60 6.54 2.90 15.93
CA GLY A 60 5.13 3.05 16.31
C GLY A 60 4.12 2.73 15.20
N GLN A 61 4.54 2.06 14.13
CA GLN A 61 3.70 1.71 12.97
C GLN A 61 3.16 0.27 12.98
N CYS A 62 3.64 -0.59 13.89
CA CYS A 62 3.54 -2.06 13.78
C CYS A 62 2.13 -2.59 13.55
N SER A 63 1.21 -2.39 14.50
CA SER A 63 -0.16 -2.94 14.44
C SER A 63 -0.92 -2.53 13.19
N ILE A 64 -1.00 -1.23 12.88
CA ILE A 64 -1.75 -0.74 11.72
C ILE A 64 -1.14 -1.23 10.39
N THR A 65 0.18 -1.37 10.34
CA THR A 65 0.89 -1.89 9.17
C THR A 65 0.62 -3.39 9.00
N ALA A 66 0.68 -4.16 10.09
CA ALA A 66 0.44 -5.59 10.03
C ALA A 66 -0.99 -5.93 9.58
N PHE A 67 -1.99 -5.17 10.07
CA PHE A 67 -3.37 -5.36 9.61
C PHE A 67 -3.60 -4.89 8.17
N LEU A 68 -2.93 -3.83 7.72
CA LEU A 68 -2.98 -3.45 6.30
C LEU A 68 -2.33 -4.51 5.40
N ALA A 69 -1.19 -5.06 5.80
CA ALA A 69 -0.56 -6.18 5.10
C ALA A 69 -1.46 -7.43 5.11
N GLN A 70 -2.23 -7.66 6.18
CA GLN A 70 -3.23 -8.73 6.24
C GLN A 70 -4.37 -8.49 5.23
N ASP A 71 -4.85 -7.26 5.06
CA ASP A 71 -5.89 -6.96 4.06
C ASP A 71 -5.39 -7.20 2.62
N ILE A 72 -4.10 -6.97 2.37
CA ILE A 72 -3.47 -7.09 1.05
C ILE A 72 -3.13 -8.55 0.74
N PHE A 73 -2.46 -9.24 1.66
CA PHE A 73 -1.85 -10.57 1.45
C PHE A 73 -2.59 -11.70 2.17
N GLY A 74 -3.59 -11.40 2.99
CA GLY A 74 -4.25 -12.39 3.84
C GLY A 74 -3.38 -12.83 5.02
N GLY A 75 -3.53 -14.10 5.41
CA GLY A 75 -2.80 -14.70 6.53
C GLY A 75 -3.22 -14.16 7.91
N LYS A 76 -2.29 -14.27 8.85
CA LYS A 76 -2.49 -13.98 10.28
C LYS A 76 -1.52 -12.91 10.77
N VAL A 77 -1.91 -12.23 11.85
CA VAL A 77 -1.06 -11.29 12.57
C VAL A 77 -0.68 -11.90 13.91
N TYR A 78 0.60 -11.89 14.25
CA TYR A 78 1.13 -12.37 15.51
C TYR A 78 1.87 -11.25 16.25
N GLY A 79 2.06 -11.40 17.56
CA GLY A 79 2.59 -10.34 18.42
C GLY A 79 3.80 -10.78 19.23
N VAL A 80 4.95 -10.16 19.02
CA VAL A 80 6.12 -10.31 19.92
C VAL A 80 5.82 -9.56 21.22
N PRO A 81 5.79 -10.24 22.39
CA PRO A 81 5.55 -9.58 23.68
C PRO A 81 6.63 -8.54 23.97
N ARG A 82 6.22 -7.37 24.48
CA ARG A 82 7.12 -6.27 24.86
C ARG A 82 7.14 -6.08 26.38
N PRO A 83 8.24 -5.55 26.95
CA PRO A 83 8.36 -5.34 28.40
C PRO A 83 7.27 -4.43 29.01
N ASP A 84 6.66 -3.56 28.20
CA ASP A 84 5.57 -2.67 28.60
C ASP A 84 4.18 -3.34 28.59
N GLY A 85 4.13 -4.66 28.35
CA GLY A 85 2.90 -5.45 28.27
C GLY A 85 2.16 -5.32 26.94
N ASN A 86 2.68 -4.57 25.97
CA ASN A 86 2.13 -4.50 24.62
C ASN A 86 2.73 -5.58 23.70
N PHE A 87 2.21 -5.66 22.48
CA PHE A 87 2.72 -6.54 21.44
C PHE A 87 3.26 -5.74 20.25
N HIS A 88 4.39 -6.20 19.70
CA HIS A 88 4.88 -5.77 18.40
C HIS A 88 4.36 -6.73 17.32
N CYS A 89 3.55 -6.21 16.40
CA CYS A 89 2.79 -7.03 15.45
C CYS A 89 3.59 -7.31 14.16
N TYR A 90 3.47 -8.53 13.64
CA TYR A 90 4.05 -8.98 12.36
C TYR A 90 3.11 -9.96 11.64
N ASN A 91 3.41 -10.26 10.37
CA ASN A 91 2.56 -11.06 9.50
C ASN A 91 3.12 -12.47 9.29
N VAL A 92 2.20 -13.43 9.19
CA VAL A 92 2.47 -14.80 8.75
C VAL A 92 1.43 -15.17 7.70
N VAL A 93 1.88 -15.42 6.48
CA VAL A 93 1.04 -15.89 5.37
C VAL A 93 1.59 -17.24 4.92
N ASP A 94 0.82 -18.31 5.15
CA ASP A 94 1.31 -19.69 5.06
C ASP A 94 2.62 -19.85 5.87
N ASP A 95 3.72 -20.28 5.22
CA ASP A 95 5.04 -20.42 5.85
C ASP A 95 5.89 -19.12 5.76
N CYS A 96 5.37 -18.06 5.17
CA CYS A 96 6.08 -16.79 4.98
C CYS A 96 5.85 -15.86 6.18
N VAL A 97 6.92 -15.66 6.96
CA VAL A 97 6.94 -14.72 8.09
C VAL A 97 7.65 -13.43 7.67
N PHE A 98 7.00 -12.28 7.86
CA PHE A 98 7.62 -10.99 7.61
C PHE A 98 7.11 -9.91 8.56
N ASP A 99 7.97 -8.93 8.83
CA ASP A 99 7.67 -7.79 9.68
C ASP A 99 8.19 -6.52 9.01
N LEU A 100 7.28 -5.82 8.32
CA LEU A 100 7.56 -4.57 7.59
C LEU A 100 8.07 -3.44 8.49
N THR A 101 8.02 -3.60 9.81
CA THR A 101 8.35 -2.57 10.80
C THR A 101 9.46 -2.98 11.76
N SER A 102 10.20 -4.08 11.47
CA SER A 102 11.27 -4.56 12.34
C SER A 102 12.45 -3.59 12.45
N GLU A 103 12.67 -2.73 11.45
CA GLU A 103 13.74 -1.72 11.45
C GLU A 103 13.65 -0.79 12.68
N GLN A 104 12.46 -0.65 13.30
CA GLN A 104 12.28 0.26 14.42
C GLN A 104 13.11 -0.08 15.67
N PHE A 105 13.60 -1.32 15.74
CA PHE A 105 14.39 -1.81 16.87
C PHE A 105 15.90 -1.79 16.63
N GLY A 106 16.36 -1.32 15.46
CA GLY A 106 17.79 -1.28 15.13
C GLY A 106 18.44 -2.66 15.22
N ASP A 107 19.39 -2.82 16.14
CA ASP A 107 20.17 -4.05 16.33
C ASP A 107 19.48 -5.09 17.25
N GLU A 108 18.31 -4.78 17.82
CA GLU A 108 17.56 -5.74 18.65
C GLU A 108 17.09 -6.93 17.79
N VAL A 109 17.45 -8.15 18.21
CA VAL A 109 16.98 -9.38 17.57
C VAL A 109 15.66 -9.80 18.21
N LEU A 110 14.58 -9.73 17.44
CA LEU A 110 13.26 -10.22 17.86
C LEU A 110 13.12 -11.73 17.65
N SER A 111 12.39 -12.39 18.55
CA SER A 111 11.94 -13.77 18.35
C SER A 111 10.56 -13.79 17.71
N TYR A 112 10.45 -14.45 16.56
CA TYR A 112 9.20 -14.64 15.82
C TYR A 112 8.57 -16.03 16.05
N GLU A 113 9.02 -16.77 17.07
CA GLU A 113 8.56 -18.12 17.39
C GLU A 113 7.62 -18.14 18.61
N GLY A 114 6.57 -18.96 18.54
CA GLY A 114 5.67 -19.22 19.69
C GLY A 114 4.86 -18.01 20.18
N ASN A 115 4.81 -16.93 19.40
CA ASN A 115 4.08 -15.71 19.74
C ASN A 115 2.56 -15.91 19.60
N PRO A 116 1.74 -15.23 20.41
CA PRO A 116 0.28 -15.29 20.30
C PRO A 116 -0.23 -14.56 19.05
N GLU A 117 -1.28 -15.12 18.44
CA GLU A 117 -2.05 -14.44 17.39
C GLU A 117 -2.70 -13.17 17.96
N GLN A 118 -2.76 -12.11 17.15
CA GLN A 118 -3.31 -10.81 17.52
C GLN A 118 -4.61 -10.56 16.74
N SER A 119 -5.66 -10.17 17.45
CA SER A 119 -6.95 -9.86 16.83
C SER A 119 -7.06 -8.40 16.41
N ARG A 120 -7.54 -8.16 15.18
CA ARG A 120 -7.86 -6.80 14.72
C ARG A 120 -8.95 -6.15 15.55
N ASP A 121 -9.92 -6.93 16.05
CA ASP A 121 -11.04 -6.42 16.84
C ASP A 121 -10.53 -5.84 18.17
N GLU A 122 -9.59 -6.52 18.83
CA GLU A 122 -8.95 -6.03 20.05
C GLU A 122 -8.10 -4.80 19.80
N HIS A 123 -7.34 -4.80 18.69
CA HIS A 123 -6.47 -3.69 18.37
C HIS A 123 -7.25 -2.43 17.98
N PHE A 124 -8.32 -2.57 17.18
CA PHE A 124 -9.16 -1.48 16.68
C PHE A 124 -10.33 -1.11 17.59
N ALA A 125 -10.52 -1.79 18.73
CA ALA A 125 -11.39 -1.31 19.80
C ALA A 125 -10.99 0.09 20.30
N LYS A 126 -9.72 0.48 20.13
CA LYS A 126 -9.25 1.86 20.36
C LYS A 126 -9.45 2.69 19.08
N ALA A 127 -10.36 3.66 19.14
CA ALA A 127 -10.69 4.55 18.02
C ALA A 127 -9.45 5.15 17.36
N GLU A 128 -8.52 5.67 18.16
CA GLU A 128 -7.26 6.24 17.69
C GLU A 128 -6.47 5.28 16.77
N LYS A 129 -6.39 3.99 17.11
CA LYS A 129 -5.65 3.03 16.30
C LYS A 129 -6.37 2.74 14.98
N PHE A 130 -7.69 2.65 15.02
CA PHE A 130 -8.51 2.47 13.82
C PHE A 130 -8.40 3.68 12.88
N GLU A 131 -8.45 4.90 13.42
CA GLU A 131 -8.28 6.15 12.66
C GLU A 131 -6.90 6.21 11.97
N ARG A 132 -5.83 5.82 12.68
CA ARG A 132 -4.49 5.75 12.07
C ARG A 132 -4.40 4.70 10.97
N TYR A 133 -5.01 3.54 11.17
CA TYR A 133 -5.08 2.51 10.12
C TYR A 133 -5.83 3.02 8.89
N GLN A 134 -6.98 3.69 9.07
CA GLN A 134 -7.74 4.28 7.97
C GLN A 134 -6.94 5.35 7.24
N TYR A 135 -6.21 6.19 7.97
CA TYR A 135 -5.32 7.19 7.39
C TYR A 135 -4.18 6.55 6.58
N LEU A 136 -3.51 5.53 7.14
CA LEU A 136 -2.45 4.78 6.44
C LEU A 136 -2.98 4.14 5.15
N LYS A 137 -4.13 3.45 5.21
CA LYS A 137 -4.77 2.85 4.04
C LYS A 137 -5.11 3.91 2.99
N ALA A 138 -5.72 5.02 3.39
CA ALA A 138 -6.11 6.09 2.47
C ALA A 138 -4.91 6.71 1.76
N GLU A 139 -3.79 6.91 2.45
CA GLU A 139 -2.57 7.42 1.84
C GLU A 139 -1.92 6.39 0.89
N LEU A 140 -1.92 5.10 1.25
CA LEU A 140 -1.49 4.04 0.34
C LEU A 140 -2.36 4.00 -0.92
N ASP A 141 -3.69 4.03 -0.77
CA ASP A 141 -4.64 4.02 -1.89
C ASP A 141 -4.40 5.21 -2.84
N LYS A 142 -4.11 6.41 -2.29
CA LYS A 142 -3.71 7.58 -3.09
C LYS A 142 -2.41 7.35 -3.86
N LYS A 143 -1.41 6.71 -3.25
CA LYS A 143 -0.16 6.37 -3.95
C LYS A 143 -0.40 5.38 -5.08
N LEU A 144 -1.17 4.31 -4.82
CA LEU A 144 -1.51 3.31 -5.82
C LEU A 144 -2.28 3.92 -7.00
N LEU A 145 -3.21 4.83 -6.72
CA LEU A 145 -3.94 5.54 -7.75
C LEU A 145 -3.03 6.40 -8.63
N LYS A 146 -2.08 7.12 -8.03
CA LYS A 146 -1.08 7.90 -8.77
C LYS A 146 -0.18 7.00 -9.62
N LEU A 147 0.25 5.84 -9.09
CA LEU A 147 1.04 4.86 -9.84
C LEU A 147 0.24 4.26 -11.01
N LYS A 148 -1.04 3.96 -10.81
CA LYS A 148 -1.95 3.53 -11.87
C LYS A 148 -2.02 4.56 -12.99
N GLN A 149 -2.21 5.83 -12.63
CA GLN A 149 -2.23 6.92 -13.60
C GLN A 149 -0.90 7.03 -14.36
N LEU A 150 0.24 6.95 -13.67
CA LEU A 150 1.57 7.01 -14.28
C LEU A 150 1.81 5.86 -15.26
N LYS A 151 1.44 4.61 -14.89
CA LYS A 151 1.53 3.45 -15.78
C LYS A 151 0.67 3.64 -17.05
N LEU A 152 -0.53 4.20 -16.90
CA LEU A 152 -1.40 4.50 -18.05
C LEU A 152 -0.82 5.60 -18.94
N ILE A 153 -0.26 6.66 -18.35
CA ILE A 153 0.41 7.74 -19.11
C ILE A 153 1.60 7.19 -19.91
N ASP A 154 2.46 6.42 -19.27
CA ASP A 154 3.65 5.83 -19.88
C ASP A 154 3.28 4.83 -20.99
N GLY A 155 2.29 3.97 -20.73
CA GLY A 155 1.75 3.07 -21.74
C GLY A 155 1.16 3.81 -22.93
N ALA A 156 0.33 4.82 -22.69
CA ALA A 156 -0.28 5.63 -23.74
C ALA A 156 0.76 6.40 -24.55
N ALA A 157 1.81 6.91 -23.90
CA ALA A 157 2.94 7.57 -24.57
C ALA A 157 3.72 6.62 -25.49
N ARG A 158 3.75 5.32 -25.15
CA ARG A 158 4.32 4.25 -26.00
C ARG A 158 3.32 3.66 -27.00
N GLY A 159 2.15 4.27 -27.15
CA GLY A 159 1.14 3.87 -28.12
C GLY A 159 0.25 2.70 -27.69
N ASN A 160 0.25 2.33 -26.40
CA ASN A 160 -0.70 1.35 -25.89
C ASN A 160 -2.12 1.94 -25.89
N ILE A 161 -2.99 1.36 -26.71
CA ILE A 161 -4.36 1.83 -26.97
C ILE A 161 -5.24 1.66 -25.72
N ASP A 162 -5.14 0.53 -25.03
CA ASP A 162 -5.91 0.26 -23.81
C ASP A 162 -5.49 1.20 -22.68
N ALA A 163 -4.19 1.49 -22.57
CA ALA A 163 -3.68 2.47 -21.62
C ALA A 163 -4.21 3.87 -21.92
N ALA A 164 -4.27 4.28 -23.20
CA ALA A 164 -4.86 5.55 -23.59
C ALA A 164 -6.37 5.61 -23.31
N ALA A 165 -7.11 4.53 -23.55
CA ALA A 165 -8.54 4.44 -23.24
C ALA A 165 -8.80 4.51 -21.72
N GLY A 166 -8.04 3.76 -20.92
CA GLY A 166 -8.13 3.81 -19.46
C GLY A 166 -7.73 5.17 -18.88
N LEU A 167 -6.71 5.82 -19.44
CA LEU A 167 -6.32 7.17 -19.06
C LEU A 167 -7.43 8.19 -19.38
N ALA A 168 -8.09 8.04 -20.54
CA ALA A 168 -9.21 8.89 -20.92
C ALA A 168 -10.39 8.74 -19.97
N GLN A 169 -10.76 7.49 -19.64
CA GLN A 169 -11.82 7.17 -18.69
C GLN A 169 -11.55 7.80 -17.31
N GLY A 170 -10.34 7.62 -16.77
CA GLY A 170 -10.01 8.18 -15.45
C GLY A 170 -9.97 9.71 -15.40
N TYR A 171 -9.70 10.39 -16.51
CA TYR A 171 -9.90 11.85 -16.59
C TYR A 171 -11.38 12.24 -16.72
N PHE A 172 -12.21 11.38 -17.31
CA PHE A 172 -13.64 11.65 -17.50
C PHE A 172 -14.45 11.51 -16.20
N ASP A 173 -14.17 10.49 -15.40
CA ASP A 173 -14.90 10.23 -14.15
C ASP A 173 -14.23 10.83 -12.91
N GLY A 174 -12.99 11.34 -13.02
CA GLY A 174 -12.25 11.89 -11.89
C GLY A 174 -11.58 10.82 -11.03
N SER A 175 -11.41 9.60 -11.53
CA SER A 175 -10.69 8.55 -10.80
C SER A 175 -9.26 8.97 -10.46
N PHE A 176 -8.61 9.84 -11.25
CA PHE A 176 -7.26 10.32 -10.98
C PHE A 176 -7.19 11.73 -10.37
N GLY A 177 -8.25 12.16 -9.69
CA GLY A 177 -8.39 13.50 -9.11
C GLY A 177 -9.52 14.29 -9.76
N GLU A 178 -9.35 15.59 -10.00
CA GLU A 178 -10.42 16.37 -10.62
C GLU A 178 -10.74 15.91 -12.04
N LYS A 179 -12.05 15.82 -12.33
CA LYS A 179 -12.57 15.55 -13.66
C LYS A 179 -11.99 16.56 -14.67
N ASN A 180 -11.47 16.04 -15.79
CA ASN A 180 -10.84 16.83 -16.84
C ASN A 180 -11.29 16.38 -18.22
N LEU A 181 -12.41 16.96 -18.69
CA LEU A 181 -13.01 16.60 -19.99
C LEU A 181 -12.09 16.87 -21.18
N ALA A 182 -11.24 17.90 -21.12
CA ALA A 182 -10.30 18.21 -22.20
C ALA A 182 -9.24 17.11 -22.37
N LYS A 183 -8.63 16.65 -21.27
CA LYS A 183 -7.69 15.53 -21.28
C LYS A 183 -8.38 14.21 -21.62
N ALA A 184 -9.59 13.98 -21.11
CA ALA A 184 -10.40 12.82 -21.45
C ALA A 184 -10.63 12.76 -22.96
N LYS A 185 -11.12 13.85 -23.58
CA LYS A 185 -11.35 13.94 -25.03
C LYS A 185 -10.09 13.71 -25.84
N LYS A 186 -8.96 14.28 -25.42
CA LYS A 186 -7.66 14.10 -26.09
C LYS A 186 -7.28 12.62 -26.17
N TRP A 187 -7.25 11.92 -25.04
CA TRP A 187 -6.84 10.52 -24.99
C TRP A 187 -7.88 9.57 -25.60
N ALA A 188 -9.17 9.86 -25.41
CA ALA A 188 -10.24 9.10 -26.05
C ALA A 188 -10.19 9.22 -27.58
N SER A 189 -9.95 10.42 -28.11
CA SER A 189 -9.78 10.63 -29.57
C SER A 189 -8.60 9.83 -30.12
N TYR A 190 -7.47 9.82 -29.41
CA TYR A 190 -6.33 9.00 -29.80
C TYR A 190 -6.68 7.51 -29.81
N ALA A 191 -7.22 6.97 -28.71
CA ALA A 191 -7.55 5.56 -28.60
C ALA A 191 -8.63 5.12 -29.62
N ALA A 192 -9.66 5.94 -29.82
CA ALA A 192 -10.74 5.70 -30.78
C ALA A 192 -10.24 5.64 -32.22
N LYS A 193 -9.34 6.55 -32.60
CA LYS A 193 -8.68 6.55 -33.92
C LYS A 193 -7.88 5.28 -34.18
N HIS A 194 -7.38 4.63 -33.12
CA HIS A 194 -6.62 3.39 -33.20
C HIS A 194 -7.47 2.14 -32.89
N GLY A 195 -8.80 2.26 -32.88
CA GLY A 195 -9.71 1.10 -32.83
C GLY A 195 -10.29 0.75 -31.46
N SER A 196 -10.08 1.56 -30.42
CA SER A 196 -10.73 1.32 -29.13
C SER A 196 -12.22 1.65 -29.17
N ALA A 197 -13.07 0.62 -29.10
CA ALA A 197 -14.53 0.77 -29.00
C ALA A 197 -14.94 1.50 -27.72
N ALA A 198 -14.30 1.20 -26.59
CA ALA A 198 -14.56 1.89 -25.32
C ALA A 198 -14.29 3.40 -25.42
N ALA A 199 -13.22 3.79 -26.11
CA ALA A 199 -12.92 5.21 -26.33
C ALA A 199 -13.91 5.88 -27.29
N GLN A 200 -14.41 5.17 -28.30
CA GLN A 200 -15.47 5.69 -29.20
C GLN A 200 -16.76 5.95 -28.43
N GLU A 201 -17.16 5.02 -27.56
CA GLU A 201 -18.32 5.20 -26.68
C GLU A 201 -18.11 6.37 -25.72
N LEU A 202 -16.93 6.46 -25.10
CA LEU A 202 -16.60 7.55 -24.19
C LEU A 202 -16.68 8.93 -24.86
N LEU A 203 -16.26 9.06 -26.12
CA LEU A 203 -16.38 10.31 -26.88
C LEU A 203 -17.82 10.76 -27.11
N SER A 204 -18.79 9.83 -27.14
CA SER A 204 -20.21 10.20 -27.24
C SER A 204 -20.77 10.82 -25.94
N LYS A 205 -20.05 10.66 -24.82
CA LYS A 205 -20.44 11.11 -23.48
C LYS A 205 -19.68 12.38 -23.02
N ILE A 206 -18.69 12.85 -23.78
CA ILE A 206 -17.85 14.03 -23.49
C ILE A 206 -18.36 15.25 -24.26
#